data_AF-A0A7Z9DXU7-F1
#
_entry.id   AF-A0A7Z9DXU7-F1
#
_cell.length_a   1.000
_cell.length_b   1.000
_cell.length_c   1.000
_cell.angle_alpha   90.00
_cell.angle_beta   90.00
_cell.angle_gamma   90.00
#
_symmetry.space_group_name_H-M   'P 1'
#
loop_
_entity.id
_entity.type
_entity.pdbx_description
1 polymer ?
#
loop_
_entity_poly.entity_id
_entity_poly.type
_entity_poly.pdbx_seq_one_letter_code
_entity_poly.pdbx_strand_id
1 'polypeptide(L)'
;MSTFGKILADGRRNLGLSQKEFAQLLQQHSVNIDYKHLAKIENNRLDIKAPIYDNLIDAVTEILELDIDELKRIRSLTEIEELDGSGAMFPVYWKD
;
A
#
# COMPACT_ATOMS: atom_id res chain seq x y z
N MET A 1 0.82 5.07 -15.53
CA MET A 1 2.06 5.05 -14.73
C MET A 1 1.83 4.11 -13.56
N SER A 2 2.79 3.24 -13.23
CA SER A 2 2.65 2.37 -12.05
C SER A 2 2.97 3.18 -10.79
N THR A 3 2.10 3.14 -9.79
CA THR A 3 2.32 3.78 -8.49
C THR A 3 2.83 2.75 -7.49
N PHE A 4 3.50 3.20 -6.42
CA PHE A 4 4.01 2.31 -5.38
C PHE A 4 2.91 1.41 -4.80
N GLY A 5 1.75 1.99 -4.47
CA GLY A 5 0.62 1.23 -3.91
C GLY A 5 0.10 0.15 -4.88
N LYS A 6 0.06 0.45 -6.18
CA LYS A 6 -0.37 -0.51 -7.21
C LYS A 6 0.60 -1.69 -7.31
N ILE A 7 1.91 -1.44 -7.26
CA ILE A 7 2.94 -2.49 -7.30
C ILE A 7 2.80 -3.42 -6.10
N LEU A 8 2.62 -2.87 -4.91
CA LEU A 8 2.35 -3.66 -3.71
C LEU A 8 1.10 -4.52 -3.88
N ALA A 9 -0.01 -3.92 -4.32
CA ALA A 9 -1.28 -4.62 -4.46
C ALA A 9 -1.20 -5.75 -5.50
N ASP A 10 -0.54 -5.50 -6.64
CA ASP A 10 -0.38 -6.48 -7.71
C ASP A 10 0.61 -7.59 -7.29
N GLY A 11 1.74 -7.25 -6.66
CA GLY A 11 2.68 -8.22 -6.11
C GLY A 11 2.06 -9.14 -5.05
N ARG A 12 1.32 -8.55 -4.10
CA ARG A 12 0.55 -9.32 -3.12
C ARG A 12 -0.46 -10.27 -3.77
N ARG A 13 -1.18 -9.81 -4.79
CA ARG A 13 -2.16 -10.63 -5.51
C ARG A 13 -1.49 -11.76 -6.29
N ASN A 14 -0.30 -11.55 -6.83
CA ASN A 14 0.47 -12.58 -7.52
C ASN A 14 0.94 -13.68 -6.56
N LEU A 15 1.21 -13.34 -5.30
CA LEU A 15 1.47 -14.32 -4.22
C LEU A 15 0.20 -15.02 -3.72
N GLY A 16 -0.99 -14.62 -4.18
CA GLY A 16 -2.27 -15.19 -3.72
C GLY A 16 -2.67 -14.79 -2.30
N LEU A 17 -2.08 -13.72 -1.75
CA LEU A 17 -2.27 -13.32 -0.36
C LEU A 17 -3.38 -12.28 -0.18
N SER A 18 -4.15 -12.41 0.90
CA SER A 18 -4.98 -11.33 1.42
C SER A 18 -4.13 -10.20 2.00
N GLN A 19 -4.71 -9.01 2.15
CA GLN A 19 -4.02 -7.89 2.82
C GLN A 19 -3.59 -8.24 4.25
N LYS A 20 -4.38 -9.05 4.96
CA LYS A 20 -4.05 -9.45 6.33
C LYS A 20 -2.83 -10.36 6.37
N GLU A 21 -2.78 -11.36 5.49
CA GLU A 21 -1.64 -12.28 5.40
C GLU A 21 -0.38 -11.55 4.96
N PHE A 22 -0.49 -10.63 4.00
CA PHE A 22 0.66 -9.85 3.55
C PHE A 22 1.17 -8.89 4.63
N ALA A 23 0.29 -8.24 5.40
CA ALA A 23 0.70 -7.44 6.54
C ALA A 23 1.42 -8.28 7.61
N GLN A 24 0.95 -9.51 7.87
CA GLN A 24 1.63 -10.44 8.77
C GLN A 24 3.01 -10.87 8.24
N LEU A 25 3.13 -11.12 6.94
CA LEU A 25 4.41 -11.41 6.30
C LEU A 25 5.37 -10.22 6.44
N LEU A 26 4.91 -9.00 6.19
CA LEU A 26 5.72 -7.79 6.39
C LEU A 26 6.19 -7.61 7.84
N GLN A 27 5.36 -7.96 8.82
CA GLN A 27 5.75 -7.94 10.24
C GLN A 27 6.86 -8.95 10.55
N GLN A 28 6.91 -10.09 9.86
CA GLN A 28 8.04 -11.05 9.98
C GLN A 28 9.35 -10.46 9.45
N HIS A 29 9.28 -9.50 8.53
CA HIS A 29 10.41 -8.72 8.01
C HIS A 29 10.62 -7.38 8.76
N SER A 30 10.24 -7.33 10.05
CA SER A 30 10.41 -6.14 10.91
C SER A 30 9.68 -4.87 10.45
N VAL A 31 8.68 -5.00 9.56
CA VAL A 31 7.83 -3.87 9.16
C VAL A 31 6.57 -3.84 10.02
N ASN A 32 6.51 -2.89 10.95
CA ASN A 32 5.39 -2.74 11.87
C ASN A 32 4.22 -1.97 11.22
N ILE A 33 3.48 -2.62 10.31
CA ILE A 33 2.23 -2.09 9.74
C ILE A 33 1.11 -3.10 9.91
N ASP A 34 -0.11 -2.61 10.15
CA ASP A 34 -1.31 -3.44 10.13
C ASP A 34 -1.96 -3.45 8.72
N TYR A 35 -2.94 -4.33 8.53
CA TYR A 35 -3.61 -4.48 7.24
C TYR A 35 -4.41 -3.23 6.80
N LYS A 36 -4.83 -2.38 7.74
CA LYS A 36 -5.56 -1.13 7.43
C LYS A 36 -4.59 -0.07 6.93
N HIS A 37 -3.42 0.01 7.54
CA HIS A 37 -2.32 0.89 7.12
C HIS A 37 -1.79 0.44 5.75
N LEU A 38 -1.58 -0.86 5.57
CA LEU A 38 -1.25 -1.45 4.26
C LEU A 38 -2.30 -1.09 3.20
N ALA A 39 -3.59 -1.20 3.51
CA ALA A 39 -4.65 -0.83 2.57
C ALA A 39 -4.56 0.64 2.14
N LYS A 40 -4.21 1.55 3.06
CA LYS A 40 -4.00 2.96 2.72
C LYS A 40 -2.79 3.15 1.79
N ILE A 41 -1.70 2.42 2.02
CA ILE A 41 -0.52 2.44 1.14
C ILE A 41 -0.87 1.93 -0.26
N GLU A 42 -1.56 0.79 -0.36
CA GLU A 42 -1.96 0.18 -1.64
C GLU A 42 -2.86 1.10 -2.48
N ASN A 43 -3.62 1.98 -1.82
CA ASN A 43 -4.49 2.96 -2.46
C ASN A 43 -3.86 4.36 -2.54
N ASN A 44 -2.54 4.49 -2.37
CA ASN A 44 -1.79 5.75 -2.41
C ASN A 44 -2.37 6.86 -1.49
N ARG A 45 -2.97 6.49 -0.35
CA ARG A 45 -3.60 7.44 0.60
C ARG A 45 -2.61 8.03 1.61
N LEU A 46 -1.34 7.68 1.53
CA LEU A 46 -0.30 8.06 2.48
C LEU A 46 0.95 8.51 1.72
N ASP A 47 1.69 9.45 2.32
CA ASP A 47 2.97 9.88 1.79
C ASP A 47 4.03 8.79 1.96
N ILE A 48 4.19 7.97 0.93
CA ILE A 48 5.17 6.89 0.94
C ILE A 48 6.62 7.41 0.92
N LYS A 49 6.86 8.69 0.60
CA LYS A 49 8.20 9.30 0.57
C LYS A 49 8.76 9.52 1.98
N ALA A 50 7.90 9.50 3.00
CA ALA A 50 8.32 9.67 4.39
C ALA A 50 9.30 8.57 4.85
N PRO A 51 10.36 8.89 5.62
CA PRO A 51 11.38 7.93 6.08
C PRO A 51 10.84 6.76 6.91
N ILE A 52 9.68 6.91 7.55
CA ILE A 52 9.03 5.84 8.30
C ILE A 52 8.74 4.59 7.43
N TYR A 53 8.69 4.75 6.11
CA TYR A 53 8.46 3.67 5.15
C TYR A 53 9.74 3.11 4.52
N ASP A 54 10.93 3.52 4.96
CA ASP A 54 12.18 3.01 4.38
C ASP A 54 12.29 1.49 4.53
N ASN A 55 12.02 0.97 5.73
CA ASN A 55 12.02 -0.47 6.00
C ASN A 55 10.99 -1.24 5.16
N LEU A 56 9.89 -0.59 4.77
CA LEU A 56 8.88 -1.22 3.91
C LEU A 56 9.46 -1.48 2.52
N ILE A 57 10.27 -0.56 1.98
CA ILE A 57 10.92 -0.71 0.65
C ILE A 57 11.80 -1.95 0.65
N ASP A 58 12.68 -2.07 1.63
CA ASP A 58 13.63 -3.18 1.71
C ASP A 58 12.89 -4.51 1.82
N ALA A 59 11.86 -4.59 2.68
CA ALA A 59 11.06 -5.80 2.86
C ALA A 59 10.30 -6.20 1.59
N VAL A 60 9.67 -5.26 0.88
CA VAL A 60 8.91 -5.62 -0.33
C VAL A 60 9.80 -5.94 -1.51
N THR A 61 10.99 -5.34 -1.61
CA THR A 61 12.00 -5.73 -2.60
C THR A 61 12.41 -7.18 -2.41
N GLU A 62 12.63 -7.61 -1.16
CA GLU A 62 12.97 -9.00 -0.84
C GLU A 62 11.80 -9.95 -1.12
N ILE A 63 10.61 -9.66 -0.57
CA ILE A 63 9.44 -10.56 -0.65
C ILE A 63 8.91 -10.72 -2.07
N LEU A 64 8.92 -9.62 -2.85
CA LEU A 64 8.35 -9.58 -4.20
C LEU A 64 9.42 -9.73 -5.30
N GLU A 65 10.68 -9.96 -4.93
CA GLU A 65 11.82 -10.07 -5.86
C GLU A 65 11.91 -8.89 -6.84
N LEU A 66 11.71 -7.67 -6.33
CA LEU A 66 11.70 -6.45 -7.14
C LEU A 66 13.10 -5.81 -7.22
N ASP A 67 13.33 -5.03 -8.27
CA ASP A 67 14.50 -4.15 -8.34
C ASP A 67 14.33 -2.96 -7.36
N ILE A 68 15.27 -2.81 -6.43
CA ILE A 68 15.21 -1.79 -5.38
C ILE A 68 15.33 -0.36 -5.92
N ASP A 69 16.13 -0.15 -6.96
CA ASP A 69 16.38 1.19 -7.51
C ASP A 69 15.17 1.66 -8.31
N GLU A 70 14.56 0.77 -9.08
CA GLU A 70 13.30 1.04 -9.76
C GLU A 70 12.17 1.30 -8.76
N LEU A 71 12.08 0.52 -7.68
CA LEU A 71 11.06 0.74 -6.65
C LEU A 71 11.25 2.08 -5.93
N LYS A 72 12.49 2.46 -5.61
CA LYS A 72 12.82 3.79 -5.05
C LYS A 72 12.47 4.92 -6.02
N ARG A 73 12.71 4.73 -7.32
CA ARG A 73 12.30 5.69 -8.36
C ARG A 73 10.78 5.84 -8.43
N ILE A 74 10.03 4.74 -8.35
CA ILE A 74 8.56 4.79 -8.37
C ILE A 74 8.02 5.43 -7.09
N ARG A 75 8.62 5.13 -5.93
CA ARG A 75 8.30 5.77 -4.64
C ARG A 75 8.45 7.29 -4.72
N SER A 76 9.54 7.80 -5.29
CA SER A 76 9.80 9.25 -5.37
C SER A 76 8.80 9.98 -6.28
N LEU A 77 8.26 9.28 -7.28
CA LEU A 77 7.27 9.79 -8.23
C LEU A 77 5.81 9.53 -7.81
N THR A 78 5.56 8.78 -6.75
CA THR A 78 4.20 8.44 -6.30
C THR A 78 3.61 9.63 -5.56
N GLU A 79 2.48 10.14 -6.05
CA GLU A 79 1.71 11.19 -5.39
C GLU A 79 0.56 10.59 -4.57
N ILE A 80 0.14 11.34 -3.55
CA ILE A 80 -1.00 10.95 -2.70
C ILE A 80 -2.28 11.13 -3.50
N GLU A 81 -3.12 10.11 -3.52
CA GLU A 81 -4.47 10.20 -4.06
C GLU A 81 -5.43 10.66 -2.96
N GLU A 82 -6.01 11.85 -3.12
CA GLU A 82 -7.06 12.33 -2.23
C GLU A 82 -8.38 11.58 -2.48
N LEU A 83 -9.16 11.41 -1.42
CA LEU A 83 -10.43 10.72 -1.51
C LEU A 83 -11.47 11.70 -2.05
N ASP A 84 -11.76 11.60 -3.35
CA ASP A 84 -12.82 12.40 -3.96
C ASP A 84 -14.18 11.89 -3.48
N GLY A 85 -14.76 12.60 -2.51
CA GLY A 85 -16.08 12.32 -1.94
C GLY A 85 -17.24 12.92 -2.74
N SER A 86 -16.98 13.63 -3.85
CA SER A 86 -18.03 14.36 -4.58
C SER A 86 -19.12 13.47 -5.19
N GLY A 87 -18.85 12.17 -5.38
CA GLY A 87 -19.80 11.17 -5.87
C GLY A 87 -20.31 10.18 -4.81
N ALA A 88 -19.94 10.32 -3.54
CA ALA A 88 -20.31 9.36 -2.50
C ALA A 88 -21.79 9.52 -2.11
N MET A 89 -22.65 8.62 -2.62
CA MET A 89 -24.04 8.51 -2.18
C MET A 89 -24.08 7.69 -0.88
N PHE A 90 -24.35 8.34 0.26
CA PHE A 90 -24.57 7.66 1.53
C PHE A 90 -26.07 7.38 1.71
N PRO A 91 -26.54 6.13 1.67
CA PRO A 91 -27.95 5.84 1.92
C PRO A 91 -28.29 6.19 3.38
N VAL A 92 -29.17 7.18 3.57
CA VAL A 92 -29.76 7.51 4.87
C VAL A 92 -30.95 6.58 5.08
N TYR A 93 -30.78 5.57 5.93
CA TYR A 93 -31.90 4.74 6.37
C TYR A 93 -32.67 5.52 7.45
N TRP A 94 -33.81 6.10 7.08
CA TRP A 94 -34.78 6.58 8.07
C TRP A 94 -35.44 5.36 8.72
N LYS A 95 -35.43 5.30 10.06
CA LYS A 95 -36.31 4.42 10.81
C LYS A 95 -37.58 5.23 11.11
N ASP A 96 -38.71 4.76 10.60
CA ASP A 96 -40.04 5.10 11.15
C ASP A 96 -40.24 4.38 12.50
#